data_AF-A0A449B192-F1
#
_entry.id   AF-A0A449B192-F1
#
_cell.length_a   1.000
_cell.length_b   1.000
_cell.length_c   1.000
_cell.angle_alpha   90.00
_cell.angle_beta   90.00
_cell.angle_gamma   90.00
#
_symmetry.space_group_name_H-M   'P 1'
#
loop_
_entity.id
_entity.type
_entity.pdbx_description
1 polymer ?
#
loop_
_entity_poly.entity_id
_entity_poly.type
_entity_poly.pdbx_seq_one_letter_code
_entity_poly.pdbx_strand_id
1 'polypeptide(L)'
;MTPKQLISTWWSTQGFFVEVLASFLLVFLVLLFMFIAKAFKIKWKNMFLSLAFTLATFVMYIQVWASAKYAFNNSPSPIGNPIFVLMISILQGHSKAQGLVRGYSFTWQYKGIAYLIFGEFFGFLLAITCFLVLLNPMKKYLSKINPHLENVKSIKLIDIFKKEDCTLIGYSVKETIFLFVFCTLLGYVFYIQKPQYGATNFDAVLALSIVVFVLLAISSYFGFFAFNIFIDLFVSGVNFFSETSIFNSKTKEASEDWTLLKESKFKQKINLIYIYQMLISSSITIIAPIVISFISIGIYQLSGGDGLNF
;
A
#
# COMPACT_ATOMS: atom_id res chain seq x y z
N MET A 1 2.07 7.44 -21.24
CA MET A 1 1.29 6.26 -21.69
C MET A 1 0.00 6.19 -20.89
N THR A 2 -1.08 5.66 -21.48
CA THR A 2 -2.32 5.37 -20.74
C THR A 2 -2.17 4.09 -19.90
N PRO A 3 -2.99 3.87 -18.86
CA PRO A 3 -2.98 2.62 -18.10
C PRO A 3 -3.12 1.38 -18.99
N LYS A 4 -3.99 1.43 -20.01
CA LYS A 4 -4.14 0.38 -21.03
C LYS A 4 -2.84 0.06 -21.77
N GLN A 5 -2.11 1.09 -22.19
CA GLN A 5 -0.83 0.90 -22.87
C GLN A 5 0.18 0.21 -21.95
N LEU A 6 0.27 0.63 -20.68
CA LEU A 6 1.20 0.06 -19.71
C LEU A 6 1.00 -1.44 -19.49
N ILE A 7 -0.23 -1.90 -19.29
CA ILE A 7 -0.53 -3.32 -19.06
C ILE A 7 -0.39 -4.19 -20.34
N SER A 8 -0.50 -3.57 -21.51
CA SER A 8 -0.48 -4.27 -22.82
C SER A 8 0.94 -4.48 -23.37
N THR A 9 1.94 -3.77 -22.86
CA THR A 9 3.35 -3.90 -23.27
C THR A 9 4.12 -4.76 -22.28
N TRP A 10 5.13 -5.48 -22.77
CA TRP A 10 6.02 -6.30 -21.91
C TRP A 10 6.99 -5.47 -21.07
N TRP A 11 7.36 -4.30 -21.58
CA TRP A 11 8.27 -3.39 -20.91
C TRP A 11 7.93 -1.94 -21.25
N SER A 12 8.01 -1.07 -20.27
CA SER A 12 7.98 0.38 -20.45
C SER A 12 8.93 1.02 -19.45
N THR A 13 10.05 1.56 -19.91
CA THR A 13 11.00 2.28 -19.05
C THR A 13 10.32 3.45 -18.34
N GLN A 14 9.42 4.15 -19.03
CA GLN A 14 8.63 5.23 -18.45
C GLN A 14 7.70 4.72 -17.35
N GLY A 15 6.94 3.64 -17.61
CA GLY A 15 6.04 3.05 -16.62
C GLY A 15 6.79 2.54 -15.39
N PHE A 16 7.89 1.82 -15.62
CA PHE A 16 8.75 1.33 -14.55
C PHE A 16 9.29 2.46 -13.68
N PHE A 17 9.86 3.52 -14.27
CA PHE A 17 10.38 4.67 -13.51
C PHE A 17 9.29 5.35 -12.67
N VAL A 18 8.09 5.52 -13.26
CA VAL A 18 6.94 6.15 -12.60
C VAL A 18 6.50 5.35 -11.38
N GLU A 19 6.41 4.01 -11.49
CA GLU A 19 6.05 3.15 -10.36
C GLU A 19 7.14 3.10 -9.28
N VAL A 20 8.41 3.07 -9.67
CA VAL A 20 9.55 3.17 -8.74
C VAL A 20 9.48 4.46 -7.94
N LEU A 21 9.31 5.60 -8.61
CA LEU A 21 9.28 6.91 -7.96
C LEU A 21 8.02 7.06 -7.07
N ALA A 22 6.87 6.57 -7.53
CA ALA A 22 5.63 6.61 -6.77
C ALA A 22 5.75 5.81 -5.46
N SER A 23 6.14 4.53 -5.57
CA SER A 23 6.32 3.67 -4.41
C SER A 23 7.40 4.21 -3.47
N PHE A 24 8.51 4.72 -4.02
CA PHE A 24 9.57 5.36 -3.22
C PHE A 24 9.03 6.51 -2.38
N LEU A 25 8.37 7.49 -3.01
CA LEU A 25 7.87 8.68 -2.33
C LEU A 25 6.82 8.33 -1.27
N LEU A 26 5.87 7.48 -1.63
CA LEU A 26 4.81 7.07 -0.71
C LEU A 26 5.38 6.39 0.54
N VAL A 27 6.18 5.34 0.35
CA VAL A 27 6.75 4.55 1.45
C VAL A 27 7.65 5.44 2.29
N PHE A 28 8.57 6.20 1.67
CA PHE A 28 9.50 7.05 2.40
C PHE A 28 8.79 8.10 3.27
N LEU A 29 7.79 8.80 2.72
CA LEU A 29 7.04 9.82 3.46
C LEU A 29 6.19 9.20 4.57
N VAL A 30 5.55 8.07 4.32
CA VAL A 30 4.80 7.31 5.35
C VAL A 30 5.71 6.97 6.53
N LEU A 31 6.89 6.41 6.27
CA LEU A 31 7.87 6.07 7.31
C LEU A 31 8.36 7.30 8.07
N LEU A 32 8.62 8.39 7.35
CA LEU A 32 9.02 9.67 7.91
C LEU A 32 7.96 10.20 8.88
N PHE A 33 6.69 10.20 8.49
CA PHE A 33 5.59 10.66 9.34
C PHE A 33 5.34 9.74 10.53
N MET A 34 5.46 8.42 10.36
CA MET A 34 5.38 7.47 11.47
C MET A 34 6.48 7.72 12.50
N PHE A 35 7.71 7.98 12.03
CA PHE A 35 8.83 8.35 12.90
C PHE A 35 8.58 9.66 13.62
N ILE A 36 8.10 10.70 12.92
CA ILE A 36 7.76 12.00 13.52
C ILE A 36 6.67 11.83 14.58
N ALA A 37 5.59 11.11 14.29
CA ALA A 37 4.50 10.87 15.23
C ALA A 37 4.99 10.21 16.53
N LYS A 38 5.91 9.25 16.40
CA LYS A 38 6.54 8.57 17.53
C LYS A 38 7.50 9.48 18.29
N ALA A 39 8.36 10.20 17.57
CA ALA A 39 9.37 11.08 18.14
C ALA A 39 8.74 12.20 18.98
N PHE A 40 7.67 12.82 18.48
CA PHE A 40 6.99 13.93 19.15
C PHE A 40 5.83 13.51 20.08
N LYS A 41 5.56 12.20 20.23
CA LYS A 41 4.46 11.66 21.06
C LYS A 41 3.13 12.38 20.83
N ILE A 42 2.74 12.53 19.56
CA ILE A 42 1.55 13.29 19.16
C ILE A 42 0.30 12.70 19.83
N LYS A 43 -0.46 13.52 20.57
CA LYS A 43 -1.68 13.09 21.30
C LYS A 43 -2.74 12.49 20.37
N TRP A 44 -3.01 13.12 19.24
CA TRP A 44 -3.98 12.66 18.22
C TRP A 44 -3.30 11.84 17.11
N LYS A 45 -2.55 10.81 17.51
CA LYS A 45 -1.70 10.01 16.60
C LYS A 45 -2.48 9.48 15.38
N ASN A 46 -3.68 8.95 15.58
CA ASN A 46 -4.47 8.33 14.51
C ASN A 46 -4.85 9.35 13.43
N MET A 47 -5.45 10.48 13.83
CA MET A 47 -5.83 11.55 12.92
C MET A 47 -4.61 12.19 12.23
N PHE A 48 -3.51 12.37 12.97
CA PHE A 48 -2.25 12.85 12.39
C PHE A 48 -1.74 11.89 11.32
N LEU A 49 -1.69 10.59 11.59
CA LEU A 49 -1.20 9.59 10.64
C LEU A 49 -2.13 9.47 9.41
N SER A 50 -3.45 9.52 9.58
CA SER A 50 -4.39 9.52 8.46
C SER A 50 -4.20 10.74 7.56
N LEU A 51 -4.03 11.93 8.14
CA LEU A 51 -3.74 13.15 7.39
C LEU A 51 -2.37 13.08 6.71
N ALA A 52 -1.35 12.64 7.42
CA ALA A 52 0.01 12.54 6.94
C ALA A 52 0.15 11.54 5.79
N PHE A 53 -0.53 10.39 5.87
CA PHE A 53 -0.55 9.39 4.81
C PHE A 53 -1.30 9.90 3.59
N THR A 54 -2.42 10.59 3.79
CA THR A 54 -3.13 11.26 2.70
C THR A 54 -2.23 12.27 1.99
N LEU A 55 -1.52 13.08 2.76
CA LEU A 55 -0.59 14.08 2.24
C LEU A 55 0.58 13.41 1.50
N ALA A 56 1.08 12.28 2.00
CA ALA A 56 2.07 11.46 1.30
C ALA A 56 1.54 10.93 -0.03
N THR A 57 0.30 10.42 -0.08
CA THR A 57 -0.34 9.98 -1.34
C THR A 57 -0.53 11.15 -2.31
N PHE A 58 -0.97 12.31 -1.84
CA PHE A 58 -1.12 13.51 -2.66
C PHE A 58 0.23 13.95 -3.26
N VAL A 59 1.27 14.07 -2.41
CA VAL A 59 2.62 14.44 -2.84
C VAL A 59 3.19 13.42 -3.82
N MET A 60 2.96 12.12 -3.58
CA MET A 60 3.35 11.06 -4.52
C MET A 60 2.77 11.33 -5.91
N TYR A 61 1.46 11.54 -6.03
CA TYR A 61 0.83 11.77 -7.35
C TYR A 61 1.36 13.04 -8.02
N ILE A 62 1.42 14.17 -7.30
CA ILE A 62 1.86 15.44 -7.86
C ILE A 62 3.34 15.39 -8.27
N GLN A 63 4.20 14.85 -7.42
CA GLN A 63 5.63 14.83 -7.68
C GLN A 63 5.99 13.86 -8.80
N VAL A 64 5.34 12.69 -8.86
CA VAL A 64 5.52 11.76 -9.99
C VAL A 64 5.04 12.39 -11.29
N TRP A 65 3.87 13.04 -11.27
CA TRP A 65 3.33 13.74 -12.44
C TRP A 65 4.29 14.84 -12.94
N ALA A 66 4.82 15.67 -12.04
CA ALA A 66 5.79 16.71 -12.36
C ALA A 66 7.10 16.11 -12.90
N SER A 67 7.66 15.12 -12.21
CA SER A 67 8.95 14.51 -12.56
C SER A 67 8.88 13.79 -13.91
N ALA A 68 7.78 13.07 -14.18
CA ALA A 68 7.58 12.40 -15.45
C ALA A 68 7.42 13.40 -16.61
N LYS A 69 6.76 14.55 -16.38
CA LYS A 69 6.63 15.62 -17.38
C LYS A 69 7.99 16.15 -17.81
N TYR A 70 8.91 16.35 -16.88
CA TYR A 70 10.28 16.80 -17.18
C TYR A 70 11.14 15.70 -17.82
N ALA A 71 11.07 14.47 -17.29
CA ALA A 71 11.94 13.38 -17.74
C ALA A 71 11.55 12.80 -19.10
N PHE A 72 10.24 12.75 -19.42
CA PHE A 72 9.72 12.03 -20.59
C PHE A 72 8.81 12.87 -21.49
N ASN A 73 8.69 14.19 -21.25
CA ASN A 73 7.78 15.09 -21.96
C ASN A 73 6.29 14.68 -21.93
N ASN A 74 5.95 13.72 -21.08
CA ASN A 74 4.61 13.16 -20.94
C ASN A 74 4.28 13.04 -19.45
N SER A 75 3.00 13.00 -19.13
CA SER A 75 2.48 13.07 -17.77
C SER A 75 1.71 11.79 -17.40
N PRO A 76 2.34 10.60 -17.42
CA PRO A 76 1.70 9.39 -16.92
C PRO A 76 1.37 9.57 -15.43
N SER A 77 0.19 9.14 -15.03
CA SER A 77 -0.15 8.96 -13.63
C SER A 77 0.33 7.59 -13.17
N PRO A 78 0.95 7.47 -11.98
CA PRO A 78 1.30 6.17 -11.43
C PRO A 78 0.03 5.37 -11.11
N ILE A 79 0.12 4.06 -11.23
CA ILE A 79 -0.86 3.14 -10.69
C ILE A 79 -0.65 3.06 -9.17
N GLY A 80 0.59 2.89 -8.72
CA GLY A 80 1.02 3.09 -7.34
C GLY A 80 0.52 2.05 -6.33
N ASN A 81 0.00 0.91 -6.81
CA ASN A 81 -0.46 -0.19 -5.97
C ASN A 81 -0.66 -1.50 -6.76
N PRO A 82 -0.22 -2.67 -6.26
CA PRO A 82 -0.40 -3.94 -6.98
C PRO A 82 -1.88 -4.32 -7.16
N ILE A 83 -2.75 -3.91 -6.23
CA ILE A 83 -4.20 -4.13 -6.32
C ILE A 83 -4.75 -3.50 -7.60
N PHE A 84 -4.34 -2.26 -7.88
CA PHE A 84 -4.80 -1.52 -9.04
C PHE A 84 -4.16 -2.04 -10.33
N VAL A 85 -2.89 -2.48 -10.29
CA VAL A 85 -2.27 -3.15 -11.44
C VAL A 85 -3.08 -4.39 -11.85
N LEU A 86 -3.45 -5.23 -10.89
CA LEU A 86 -4.26 -6.43 -11.13
C LEU A 86 -5.67 -6.08 -11.61
N MET A 87 -6.36 -5.15 -10.94
CA MET A 87 -7.70 -4.73 -11.33
C MET A 87 -7.73 -4.17 -12.76
N ILE A 88 -6.81 -3.25 -13.08
CA ILE A 88 -6.71 -2.63 -14.41
C ILE A 88 -6.37 -3.70 -15.47
N SER A 89 -5.52 -4.69 -15.16
CA SER A 89 -5.17 -5.78 -16.08
C SER A 89 -6.38 -6.62 -16.52
N ILE A 90 -7.36 -6.81 -15.63
CA ILE A 90 -8.57 -7.60 -15.88
C ILE A 90 -9.60 -6.73 -16.61
N LEU A 91 -9.89 -5.55 -16.06
CA LEU A 91 -10.90 -4.64 -16.63
C LEU A 91 -10.58 -4.26 -18.08
N GLN A 92 -9.33 -3.90 -18.38
CA GLN A 92 -8.89 -3.55 -19.74
C GLN A 92 -8.77 -4.75 -20.68
N GLY A 93 -8.78 -5.97 -20.14
CA GLY A 93 -8.85 -7.20 -20.92
C GLY A 93 -10.24 -7.48 -21.47
N HIS A 94 -11.25 -6.76 -20.98
CA HIS A 94 -12.58 -6.79 -21.53
C HIS A 94 -12.67 -5.86 -22.74
N SER A 95 -13.07 -6.40 -23.90
CA SER A 95 -13.38 -5.59 -25.08
C SER A 95 -14.78 -5.92 -25.59
N LYS A 96 -15.53 -4.86 -25.92
CA LYS A 96 -16.73 -5.00 -26.75
C LYS A 96 -16.25 -5.37 -28.16
N ALA A 97 -16.67 -6.51 -28.70
CA ALA A 97 -16.31 -6.84 -30.08
C ALA A 97 -16.85 -5.73 -30.99
N GLN A 98 -15.95 -4.99 -31.64
CA GLN A 98 -16.32 -4.01 -32.64
C GLN A 98 -16.45 -4.75 -33.97
N GLY A 99 -17.69 -4.96 -34.44
CA GLY A 99 -17.95 -5.64 -35.72
C GLY A 99 -19.29 -6.39 -35.79
N LEU A 100 -19.46 -7.19 -36.84
CA LEU A 100 -20.68 -7.98 -37.15
C LEU A 100 -20.95 -9.14 -36.16
N VAL A 101 -19.98 -9.50 -35.32
CA VAL A 101 -20.14 -10.51 -34.27
C VAL A 101 -20.53 -9.81 -32.98
N ARG A 102 -21.83 -9.85 -32.64
CA ARG A 102 -22.30 -9.48 -31.30
C ARG A 102 -21.72 -10.48 -30.30
N GLY A 103 -20.69 -10.06 -29.57
CA GLY A 103 -20.07 -10.88 -28.54
C GLY A 103 -19.17 -10.05 -27.63
N TYR A 104 -19.06 -10.48 -26.39
CA TYR A 104 -18.07 -9.97 -25.45
C TYR A 104 -16.84 -10.87 -25.52
N SER A 105 -15.67 -10.31 -25.79
CA SER A 105 -14.41 -11.05 -25.70
C SER A 105 -13.65 -10.61 -24.46
N PHE A 106 -13.11 -11.59 -23.73
CA PHE A 106 -12.24 -11.35 -22.60
C PHE A 106 -10.85 -11.92 -22.90
N THR A 107 -9.84 -11.07 -22.86
CA THR A 107 -8.43 -11.45 -22.96
C THR A 107 -7.65 -10.73 -21.88
N TRP A 108 -7.23 -11.46 -20.85
CA TRP A 108 -6.50 -10.88 -19.74
C TRP A 108 -5.20 -10.20 -20.23
N GLN A 109 -5.03 -8.92 -19.93
CA GLN A 109 -3.84 -8.13 -20.27
C GLN A 109 -2.77 -8.25 -19.17
N TYR A 110 -1.96 -9.31 -19.23
CA TYR A 110 -0.98 -9.61 -18.17
C TYR A 110 0.46 -9.13 -18.45
N LYS A 111 0.74 -8.68 -19.69
CA LYS A 111 2.12 -8.41 -20.16
C LYS A 111 2.86 -7.39 -19.28
N GLY A 112 2.17 -6.37 -18.81
CA GLY A 112 2.77 -5.32 -18.00
C GLY A 112 2.77 -5.55 -16.49
N ILE A 113 2.08 -6.58 -15.99
CA ILE A 113 1.91 -6.81 -14.54
C ILE A 113 3.28 -6.94 -13.86
N ALA A 114 4.18 -7.76 -14.42
CA ALA A 114 5.45 -8.08 -13.81
C ALA A 114 6.34 -6.84 -13.62
N TYR A 115 6.53 -6.02 -14.67
CA TYR A 115 7.43 -4.87 -14.56
C TYR A 115 6.84 -3.74 -13.70
N LEU A 116 5.51 -3.57 -13.68
CA LEU A 116 4.85 -2.57 -12.83
C LEU A 116 4.99 -2.94 -11.34
N ILE A 117 4.63 -4.17 -10.96
CA ILE A 117 4.78 -4.65 -9.58
C ILE A 117 6.26 -4.67 -9.16
N PHE A 118 7.16 -5.05 -10.06
CA PHE A 118 8.60 -5.02 -9.76
C PHE A 118 9.14 -3.59 -9.58
N GLY A 119 8.61 -2.63 -10.35
CA GLY A 119 8.92 -1.21 -10.15
C GLY A 119 8.48 -0.71 -8.79
N GLU A 120 7.25 -1.02 -8.38
CA GLU A 120 6.74 -0.69 -7.05
C GLU A 120 7.58 -1.34 -5.94
N PHE A 121 7.94 -2.61 -6.09
CA PHE A 121 8.79 -3.32 -5.13
C PHE A 121 10.19 -2.69 -5.03
N PHE A 122 10.80 -2.32 -6.16
CA PHE A 122 12.10 -1.68 -6.18
C PHE A 122 12.06 -0.28 -5.53
N GLY A 123 11.02 0.51 -5.81
CA GLY A 123 10.78 1.79 -5.14
C GLY A 123 10.62 1.64 -3.63
N PHE A 124 9.91 0.60 -3.18
CA PHE A 124 9.78 0.25 -1.77
C PHE A 124 11.14 -0.06 -1.13
N LEU A 125 11.98 -0.89 -1.76
CA LEU A 125 13.31 -1.22 -1.24
C LEU A 125 14.21 0.02 -1.13
N LEU A 126 14.18 0.90 -2.14
CA LEU A 126 14.91 2.17 -2.12
C LEU A 126 14.44 3.07 -0.98
N ALA A 127 13.13 3.17 -0.74
CA ALA A 127 12.58 3.99 0.33
C ALA A 127 13.00 3.48 1.71
N ILE A 128 12.92 2.17 1.94
CA ILE A 128 13.35 1.55 3.20
C ILE A 128 14.84 1.79 3.42
N THR A 129 15.67 1.54 2.40
CA THR A 129 17.12 1.73 2.50
C THR A 129 17.46 3.19 2.81
N CYS A 130 16.87 4.14 2.09
CA CYS A 130 17.07 5.57 2.32
C CYS A 130 16.62 5.99 3.72
N PHE A 131 15.44 5.52 4.16
CA PHE A 131 14.93 5.79 5.50
C PHE A 131 15.87 5.25 6.59
N LEU A 132 16.39 4.03 6.45
CA LEU A 132 17.33 3.44 7.40
C LEU A 132 18.63 4.23 7.51
N VAL A 133 19.18 4.68 6.36
CA VAL A 133 20.39 5.52 6.31
C VAL A 133 20.15 6.87 6.99
N LEU A 134 18.98 7.48 6.77
CA LEU A 134 18.62 8.79 7.33
C LEU A 134 18.15 8.73 8.79
N LEU A 135 17.72 7.57 9.28
CA LEU A 135 17.14 7.43 10.61
C LEU A 135 18.10 7.87 11.72
N ASN A 136 19.36 7.45 11.66
CA ASN A 136 20.38 7.81 12.66
C ASN A 136 20.71 9.31 12.69
N PRO A 137 21.04 9.97 11.55
CA PRO A 137 21.27 11.41 11.56
C PRO A 137 20.01 12.19 11.97
N MET A 138 18.82 11.74 11.58
CA MET A 138 17.56 12.36 12.03
C MET A 138 17.38 12.29 13.56
N LYS A 139 17.60 11.13 14.18
CA LYS A 139 17.57 10.99 15.65
C LYS A 139 18.58 11.92 16.33
N LYS A 140 19.79 12.01 15.78
CA LYS A 140 20.85 12.89 16.30
C LYS A 140 20.45 14.36 16.18
N TYR A 141 19.84 14.75 15.07
CA TYR A 141 19.39 16.12 14.84
C TYR A 141 18.22 16.50 15.76
N LEU A 142 17.18 15.66 15.84
CA LEU A 142 16.01 15.92 16.69
C LEU A 142 16.36 16.01 18.18
N SER A 143 17.24 15.12 18.65
CA SER A 143 17.71 15.16 20.05
C SER A 143 18.55 16.38 20.39
N LYS A 144 19.15 17.07 19.39
CA LYS A 144 19.82 18.36 19.60
C LYS A 144 18.84 19.51 19.72
N ILE A 145 17.79 19.51 18.90
CA ILE A 145 16.82 20.61 18.83
C ILE A 145 15.91 20.63 20.06
N ASN A 146 15.58 19.46 20.59
CA ASN A 146 14.65 19.36 21.69
C ASN A 146 15.22 18.39 22.75
N PRO A 147 16.07 18.86 23.67
CA PRO A 147 16.74 18.00 24.64
C PRO A 147 15.76 17.26 25.56
N HIS A 148 14.55 17.78 25.78
CA HIS A 148 13.48 17.08 26.52
C HIS A 148 12.93 15.84 25.79
N LEU A 149 13.30 15.62 24.52
CA LEU A 149 13.04 14.40 23.76
C LEU A 149 14.11 13.32 24.00
N GLU A 150 14.61 13.15 25.24
CA GLU A 150 15.65 12.17 25.61
C GLU A 150 15.35 10.74 25.11
N ASN A 151 14.08 10.40 24.91
CA ASN A 151 13.65 9.10 24.39
C ASN A 151 13.84 8.91 22.86
N VAL A 152 14.09 9.94 22.06
CA VAL A 152 14.19 9.81 20.59
C VAL A 152 15.40 8.97 20.17
N LYS A 153 16.51 9.06 20.91
CA LYS A 153 17.70 8.22 20.69
C LYS A 153 17.40 6.74 20.93
N SER A 154 16.45 6.43 21.81
CA SER A 154 16.08 5.05 22.19
C SER A 154 15.07 4.39 21.25
N ILE A 155 14.41 5.16 20.36
CA ILE A 155 13.42 4.62 19.42
C ILE A 155 14.09 3.58 18.53
N LYS A 156 13.71 2.31 18.66
CA LYS A 156 14.15 1.24 17.76
C LYS A 156 13.27 1.22 16.51
N LEU A 157 13.77 0.59 15.45
CA LEU A 157 13.00 0.42 14.22
C LEU A 157 11.64 -0.25 14.50
N ILE A 158 11.64 -1.27 15.37
CA ILE A 158 10.42 -1.98 15.72
C ILE A 158 9.39 -1.12 16.43
N ASP A 159 9.80 -0.08 17.15
CA ASP A 159 8.86 0.81 17.85
C ASP A 159 8.04 1.68 16.89
N ILE A 160 8.53 1.84 15.65
CA ILE A 160 7.86 2.51 14.54
C ILE A 160 6.85 1.54 13.91
N PHE A 161 7.19 0.25 13.84
CA PHE A 161 6.43 -0.77 13.11
C PHE A 161 5.55 -1.69 13.98
N LYS A 162 5.51 -1.44 15.29
CA LYS A 162 4.68 -2.24 16.19
C LYS A 162 3.21 -2.11 15.81
N LYS A 163 2.61 -3.20 15.32
CA LYS A 163 1.16 -3.32 15.11
C LYS A 163 0.46 -3.43 16.46
N GLU A 164 -0.78 -2.97 16.51
CA GLU A 164 -1.64 -3.18 17.67
C GLU A 164 -2.08 -4.65 17.74
N ASP A 165 -2.20 -5.18 18.95
CA ASP A 165 -2.54 -6.58 19.19
C ASP A 165 -4.02 -6.82 18.80
N CYS A 166 -4.24 -7.31 17.58
CA CYS A 166 -5.55 -7.75 17.12
C CYS A 166 -5.60 -9.28 17.08
N THR A 167 -6.75 -9.85 17.46
CA THR A 167 -7.01 -11.28 17.23
C THR A 167 -6.93 -11.56 15.73
N LEU A 168 -6.46 -12.77 15.35
CA LEU A 168 -6.31 -13.14 13.94
C LEU A 168 -7.63 -12.95 13.16
N ILE A 169 -8.76 -13.35 13.75
CA ILE A 169 -10.09 -13.22 13.14
C ILE A 169 -10.46 -11.75 12.96
N GLY A 170 -10.26 -10.93 13.99
CA GLY A 170 -10.55 -9.49 13.92
C GLY A 170 -9.73 -8.80 12.84
N TYR A 171 -8.44 -9.15 12.74
CA TYR A 171 -7.55 -8.68 11.68
C TYR A 171 -8.06 -9.08 10.29
N SER A 172 -8.40 -10.35 10.08
CA SER A 172 -8.88 -10.85 8.78
C SER A 172 -10.16 -10.16 8.31
N VAL A 173 -11.16 -10.01 9.19
CA VAL A 173 -12.43 -9.35 8.85
C VAL A 173 -12.20 -7.89 8.49
N LYS A 174 -11.43 -7.18 9.32
CA LYS A 174 -11.05 -5.78 9.08
C LYS A 174 -10.33 -5.63 7.74
N GLU A 175 -9.25 -6.38 7.50
CA GLU A 175 -8.48 -6.27 6.25
C GLU A 175 -9.34 -6.57 5.03
N THR A 176 -10.21 -7.59 5.11
CA THR A 176 -11.14 -7.91 4.03
C THR A 176 -12.04 -6.72 3.70
N ILE A 177 -12.72 -6.16 4.70
CA ILE A 177 -13.65 -5.03 4.48
C ILE A 177 -12.90 -3.82 3.89
N PHE A 178 -11.78 -3.42 4.50
CA PHE A 178 -11.08 -2.22 4.05
C PHE A 178 -10.40 -2.40 2.69
N LEU A 179 -9.84 -3.56 2.37
CA LEU A 179 -9.25 -3.81 1.06
C LEU A 179 -10.30 -3.87 -0.06
N PHE A 180 -11.47 -4.46 0.20
CA PHE A 180 -12.57 -4.44 -0.76
C PHE A 180 -13.10 -3.02 -0.99
N VAL A 181 -13.30 -2.24 0.08
CA VAL A 181 -13.73 -0.82 -0.04
C VAL A 181 -12.65 0.01 -0.74
N PHE A 182 -11.37 -0.18 -0.39
CA PHE A 182 -10.23 0.48 -1.03
C PHE A 182 -10.20 0.20 -2.53
N CYS A 183 -10.25 -1.08 -2.91
CA CYS A 183 -10.23 -1.51 -4.30
C CYS A 183 -11.44 -0.98 -5.08
N THR A 184 -12.63 -0.98 -4.46
CA THR A 184 -13.85 -0.47 -5.10
C THR A 184 -13.79 1.05 -5.27
N LEU A 185 -13.50 1.81 -4.22
CA LEU A 185 -13.58 3.28 -4.28
C LEU A 185 -12.45 3.90 -5.10
N LEU A 186 -11.22 3.41 -4.92
CA LEU A 186 -10.06 4.02 -5.58
C LEU A 186 -9.75 3.38 -6.94
N GLY A 187 -10.07 2.10 -7.12
CA GLY A 187 -9.78 1.39 -8.37
C GLY A 187 -10.49 1.98 -9.60
N TYR A 188 -11.67 2.60 -9.42
CA TYR A 188 -12.38 3.26 -10.51
C TYR A 188 -11.90 4.68 -10.83
N VAL A 189 -11.01 5.27 -10.03
CA VAL A 189 -10.52 6.64 -10.28
C VAL A 189 -9.79 6.73 -11.62
N PHE A 190 -9.15 5.64 -12.06
CA PHE A 190 -8.51 5.55 -13.37
C PHE A 190 -9.48 5.57 -14.56
N TYR A 191 -10.78 5.36 -14.32
CA TYR A 191 -11.82 5.27 -15.35
C TYR A 191 -12.73 6.50 -15.39
N ILE A 192 -12.47 7.53 -14.57
CA ILE A 192 -13.23 8.79 -14.60
C ILE A 192 -13.01 9.49 -15.95
N GLN A 193 -14.10 9.72 -16.69
CA GLN A 193 -14.08 10.44 -17.96
C GLN A 193 -13.91 11.95 -17.76
N LYS A 194 -12.68 12.38 -17.53
CA LYS A 194 -12.31 13.79 -17.32
C LYS A 194 -12.96 14.77 -18.31
N PRO A 195 -12.98 14.52 -19.64
CA PRO A 195 -13.59 15.46 -20.59
C PRO A 195 -15.10 15.61 -20.42
N GLN A 196 -15.80 14.55 -20.01
CA GLN A 196 -17.25 14.55 -19.84
C GLN A 196 -17.67 15.37 -18.61
N TYR A 197 -16.86 15.34 -17.55
CA TYR A 197 -17.13 16.05 -16.30
C TYR A 197 -16.45 17.41 -16.20
N GLY A 198 -15.72 17.86 -17.23
CA GLY A 198 -14.93 19.09 -17.18
C GLY A 198 -13.84 19.09 -16.11
N ALA A 199 -13.43 17.89 -15.65
CA ALA A 199 -12.50 17.73 -14.54
C ALA A 199 -11.05 17.69 -15.04
N THR A 200 -10.15 18.33 -14.31
CA THR A 200 -8.71 18.26 -14.56
C THR A 200 -8.06 17.04 -13.88
N ASN A 201 -6.80 16.75 -14.22
CA ASN A 201 -6.02 15.75 -13.49
C ASN A 201 -5.85 16.11 -12.01
N PHE A 202 -5.75 17.40 -11.70
CA PHE A 202 -5.62 17.88 -10.34
C PHE A 202 -6.89 17.60 -9.53
N ASP A 203 -8.06 17.87 -10.10
CA ASP A 203 -9.35 17.61 -9.45
C ASP A 203 -9.52 16.12 -9.11
N ALA A 204 -9.11 15.24 -10.04
CA ALA A 204 -9.12 13.80 -9.81
C ALA A 204 -8.20 13.38 -8.64
N VAL A 205 -6.99 13.95 -8.54
CA VAL A 205 -6.05 13.69 -7.43
C VAL A 205 -6.56 14.25 -6.10
N LEU A 206 -7.22 15.41 -6.13
CA LEU A 206 -7.82 16.02 -4.95
C LEU A 206 -8.98 15.17 -4.42
N ALA A 207 -9.89 14.76 -5.31
CA ALA A 207 -10.99 13.84 -4.96
C ALA A 207 -10.46 12.52 -4.41
N LEU A 208 -9.43 11.93 -5.06
CA LEU A 208 -8.77 10.72 -4.59
C LEU A 208 -8.21 10.91 -3.18
N SER A 209 -7.57 12.04 -2.91
CA SER A 209 -6.99 12.35 -1.59
C SER A 209 -8.06 12.46 -0.51
N ILE A 210 -9.23 13.03 -0.80
CA ILE A 210 -10.35 13.07 0.14
C ILE A 210 -10.84 11.64 0.46
N VAL A 211 -11.00 10.80 -0.55
CA VAL A 211 -11.45 9.40 -0.35
C VAL A 211 -10.41 8.61 0.45
N VAL A 212 -9.12 8.75 0.11
CA VAL A 212 -8.00 8.14 0.86
C VAL A 212 -8.02 8.62 2.31
N PHE A 213 -8.24 9.91 2.57
CA PHE A 213 -8.33 10.45 3.92
C PHE A 213 -9.46 9.82 4.72
N VAL A 214 -10.68 9.78 4.16
CA VAL A 214 -11.85 9.19 4.84
C VAL A 214 -11.59 7.72 5.17
N LEU A 215 -11.06 6.96 4.20
CA LEU A 215 -10.74 5.55 4.38
C LEU A 215 -9.66 5.33 5.47
N LEU A 216 -8.59 6.13 5.44
CA LEU A 216 -7.51 6.07 6.43
C LEU A 216 -7.96 6.55 7.81
N ALA A 217 -8.85 7.55 7.88
CA ALA A 217 -9.41 8.04 9.13
C ALA A 217 -10.24 6.96 9.80
N ILE A 218 -11.17 6.34 9.06
CA ILE A 218 -12.01 5.25 9.59
C ILE A 218 -11.15 4.04 9.96
N SER A 219 -10.24 3.61 9.09
CA SER A 219 -9.39 2.44 9.35
C SER A 219 -8.37 2.65 10.47
N SER A 220 -8.01 3.89 10.79
CA SER A 220 -7.09 4.19 11.90
C SER A 220 -7.63 3.72 13.26
N TYR A 221 -8.95 3.73 13.45
CA TYR A 221 -9.60 3.20 14.67
C TYR A 221 -9.49 1.68 14.80
N PHE A 222 -9.15 1.00 13.72
CA PHE A 222 -8.92 -0.45 13.69
C PHE A 222 -7.43 -0.79 13.53
N GLY A 223 -6.53 0.18 13.70
CA GLY A 223 -5.08 -0.04 13.61
C GLY A 223 -4.51 0.01 12.19
N PHE A 224 -5.14 0.76 11.26
CA PHE A 224 -4.78 0.94 9.84
C PHE A 224 -4.78 -0.36 9.01
N PHE A 225 -5.34 -0.33 7.81
CA PHE A 225 -5.31 -1.51 6.92
C PHE A 225 -4.05 -1.51 6.04
N ALA A 226 -3.77 -2.64 5.39
CA ALA A 226 -2.64 -2.82 4.49
C ALA A 226 -2.78 -2.02 3.18
N PHE A 227 -2.67 -0.69 3.24
CA PHE A 227 -2.80 0.19 2.07
C PHE A 227 -1.80 -0.16 0.95
N ASN A 228 -0.57 -0.52 1.31
CA ASN A 228 0.44 -1.03 0.39
C ASN A 228 0.95 -2.37 0.93
N ILE A 229 0.80 -3.43 0.13
CA ILE A 229 1.17 -4.79 0.52
C ILE A 229 2.63 -4.90 0.93
N PHE A 230 3.56 -4.19 0.27
CA PHE A 230 4.98 -4.29 0.61
C PHE A 230 5.29 -3.71 1.98
N ILE A 231 4.63 -2.63 2.38
CA ILE A 231 4.74 -2.09 3.75
C ILE A 231 4.22 -3.11 4.75
N ASP A 232 3.05 -3.70 4.49
CA ASP A 232 2.43 -4.65 5.40
C ASP A 232 3.25 -5.94 5.56
N LEU A 233 3.78 -6.47 4.45
CA LEU A 233 4.71 -7.60 4.44
C LEU A 233 5.97 -7.28 5.25
N PHE A 234 6.55 -6.10 5.05
CA PHE A 234 7.75 -5.68 5.75
C PHE A 234 7.52 -5.53 7.25
N VAL A 235 6.44 -4.87 7.67
CA VAL A 235 6.07 -4.71 9.07
C VAL A 235 5.87 -6.07 9.74
N SER A 236 5.12 -6.96 9.09
CA SER A 236 4.85 -8.30 9.61
C SER A 236 6.14 -9.12 9.71
N GLY A 237 7.03 -8.99 8.72
CA GLY A 237 8.37 -9.61 8.73
C GLY A 237 9.26 -9.09 9.86
N VAL A 238 9.36 -7.77 10.04
CA VAL A 238 10.14 -7.15 11.13
C VAL A 238 9.65 -7.63 12.50
N ASN A 239 8.34 -7.66 12.71
CA ASN A 239 7.74 -8.13 13.97
C ASN A 239 8.05 -9.61 14.20
N PHE A 240 7.90 -10.45 13.17
CA PHE A 240 8.24 -11.88 13.22
C PHE A 240 9.72 -12.12 13.59
N PHE A 241 10.66 -11.45 12.92
CA PHE A 241 12.08 -11.62 13.19
C PHE A 241 12.48 -11.12 14.57
N SER A 242 11.93 -10.00 15.02
CA SER A 242 12.24 -9.47 16.34
C SER A 242 11.71 -10.35 17.47
N GLU A 243 10.48 -10.85 17.35
CA GLU A 243 9.93 -11.76 18.37
C GLU A 243 10.66 -13.11 18.40
N THR A 244 11.07 -13.61 17.23
CA THR A 244 11.93 -14.81 17.13
C THR A 244 13.30 -14.58 17.76
N SER A 245 13.90 -13.39 17.59
CA SER A 245 15.18 -13.05 18.22
C SER A 245 15.08 -13.00 19.75
N ILE A 246 14.03 -12.35 20.28
CA ILE A 246 13.74 -12.28 21.72
C ILE A 246 13.44 -13.68 22.29
N PHE A 247 12.76 -14.53 21.53
CA PHE A 247 12.54 -15.92 21.89
C PHE A 247 13.88 -16.65 22.04
N ASN A 248 14.71 -16.66 21.00
CA ASN A 248 15.99 -17.38 21.00
C ASN A 248 16.95 -16.91 22.10
N SER A 249 16.91 -15.63 22.50
CA SER A 249 17.72 -15.14 23.63
C SER A 249 17.19 -15.66 24.97
N LYS A 250 15.87 -15.63 25.20
CA LYS A 250 15.27 -16.09 26.45
C LYS A 250 15.29 -17.61 26.62
N THR A 251 15.16 -18.38 25.54
CA THR A 251 15.20 -19.85 25.61
C THR A 251 16.60 -20.36 25.97
N LYS A 252 17.66 -19.60 25.66
CA LYS A 252 19.03 -19.89 26.11
C LYS A 252 19.24 -19.66 27.60
N GLU A 253 18.49 -18.73 28.21
CA GLU A 253 18.52 -18.46 29.66
C GLU A 253 17.57 -19.39 30.45
N ALA A 254 16.56 -19.95 29.78
CA ALA A 254 15.44 -20.65 30.41
C ALA A 254 15.59 -22.18 30.55
N SER A 255 16.77 -22.76 30.27
CA SER A 255 16.92 -24.22 30.22
C SER A 255 16.74 -24.96 31.56
N GLU A 256 16.50 -24.24 32.67
CA GLU A 256 16.32 -24.83 34.01
C GLU A 256 14.91 -24.69 34.61
N ASP A 257 13.98 -23.93 34.00
CA ASP A 257 12.67 -23.65 34.61
C ASP A 257 11.46 -24.02 33.72
N TRP A 258 10.59 -24.91 34.24
CA TRP A 258 9.41 -25.42 33.54
C TRP A 258 8.33 -24.36 33.26
N THR A 259 8.30 -23.28 34.03
CA THR A 259 7.37 -22.16 33.81
C THR A 259 7.73 -21.38 32.53
N LEU A 260 9.02 -21.22 32.24
CA LEU A 260 9.53 -20.57 31.04
C LEU A 260 9.25 -21.39 29.76
N LEU A 261 9.19 -22.72 29.86
CA LEU A 261 8.79 -23.59 28.74
C LEU A 261 7.31 -23.41 28.33
N LYS A 262 6.43 -23.05 29.27
CA LYS A 262 5.01 -22.78 28.96
C LYS A 262 4.84 -21.41 28.28
N GLU A 263 5.60 -20.41 28.72
CA GLU A 263 5.70 -19.12 28.02
C GLU A 263 6.31 -19.26 26.62
N SER A 264 7.28 -20.17 26.44
CA SER A 264 7.94 -20.38 25.15
C SER A 264 6.98 -20.92 24.09
N LYS A 265 6.15 -21.91 24.43
CA LYS A 265 5.08 -22.40 23.54
C LYS A 265 4.03 -21.34 23.22
N PHE A 266 3.73 -20.44 24.16
CA PHE A 266 2.83 -19.31 23.93
C PHE A 266 3.43 -18.30 22.94
N LYS A 267 4.71 -17.93 23.09
CA LYS A 267 5.42 -17.04 22.14
C LYS A 267 5.56 -17.65 20.75
N GLN A 268 5.76 -18.97 20.65
CA GLN A 268 5.78 -19.65 19.35
C GLN A 268 4.43 -19.54 18.63
N LYS A 269 3.30 -19.55 19.36
CA LYS A 269 1.97 -19.28 18.78
C LYS A 269 1.83 -17.84 18.31
N ILE A 270 2.40 -16.86 19.03
CA ILE A 270 2.38 -15.44 18.62
C ILE A 270 3.15 -15.23 17.31
N ASN A 271 4.33 -15.85 17.15
CA ASN A 271 5.09 -15.79 15.89
C ASN A 271 4.31 -16.29 14.67
N LEU A 272 3.51 -17.36 14.83
CA LEU A 272 2.67 -17.89 13.75
C LEU A 272 1.54 -16.92 13.36
N ILE A 273 1.02 -16.13 14.30
CA ILE A 273 -0.06 -15.16 14.02
C ILE A 273 0.39 -14.14 12.98
N TYR A 274 1.60 -13.59 13.06
CA TYR A 274 2.08 -12.61 12.07
C TYR A 274 2.26 -13.22 10.68
N ILE A 275 2.69 -14.48 10.59
CA ILE A 275 2.76 -15.20 9.30
C ILE A 275 1.35 -15.36 8.73
N TYR A 276 0.37 -15.76 9.53
CA TYR A 276 -1.01 -15.87 9.07
C TYR A 276 -1.59 -14.53 8.64
N GLN A 277 -1.36 -13.45 9.41
CA GLN A 277 -1.76 -12.09 9.03
C GLN A 277 -1.17 -11.70 7.67
N MET A 278 0.12 -11.96 7.46
CA MET A 278 0.84 -11.71 6.21
C MET A 278 0.23 -12.48 5.02
N LEU A 279 -0.06 -13.78 5.20
CA LEU A 279 -0.68 -14.61 4.18
C LEU A 279 -2.10 -14.15 3.85
N ILE A 280 -2.89 -13.78 4.86
CA ILE A 280 -4.26 -13.28 4.69
C ILE A 280 -4.26 -11.97 3.91
N SER A 281 -3.47 -10.98 4.33
CA SER A 281 -3.31 -9.69 3.66
C SER A 281 -2.88 -9.85 2.20
N SER A 282 -1.90 -10.73 1.96
CA SER A 282 -1.43 -11.03 0.59
C SER A 282 -2.49 -11.71 -0.27
N SER A 283 -3.22 -12.66 0.30
CA SER A 283 -4.28 -13.38 -0.42
C SER A 283 -5.43 -12.45 -0.78
N ILE A 284 -5.88 -11.61 0.16
CA ILE A 284 -6.97 -10.65 -0.08
C ILE A 284 -6.54 -9.61 -1.12
N THR A 285 -5.28 -9.15 -1.09
CA THR A 285 -4.71 -8.23 -2.09
C THR A 285 -4.82 -8.76 -3.52
N ILE A 286 -4.76 -10.09 -3.71
CA ILE A 286 -4.94 -10.74 -5.02
C ILE A 286 -6.42 -10.99 -5.31
N ILE A 287 -7.17 -11.50 -4.34
CA ILE A 287 -8.57 -11.92 -4.52
C ILE A 287 -9.50 -10.72 -4.71
N ALA A 288 -9.36 -9.66 -3.91
CA ALA A 288 -10.23 -8.49 -3.95
C ALA A 288 -10.30 -7.84 -5.34
N PRO A 289 -9.18 -7.48 -6.02
CA PRO A 289 -9.25 -6.89 -7.35
C PRO A 289 -9.82 -7.84 -8.41
N ILE A 290 -9.59 -9.15 -8.29
CA ILE A 290 -10.17 -10.14 -9.20
C ILE A 290 -11.70 -10.17 -9.07
N VAL A 291 -12.20 -10.33 -7.84
CA VAL A 291 -13.64 -10.40 -7.56
C VAL A 291 -14.33 -9.12 -7.99
N ILE A 292 -13.79 -7.96 -7.60
CA ILE A 292 -14.36 -6.66 -7.96
C ILE A 292 -14.38 -6.49 -9.48
N SER A 293 -13.30 -6.81 -10.19
CA SER A 293 -13.24 -6.66 -11.65
C SER A 293 -14.28 -7.52 -12.37
N PHE A 294 -14.47 -8.78 -11.95
CA PHE A 294 -15.49 -9.64 -12.55
C PHE A 294 -16.91 -9.15 -12.26
N ILE A 295 -17.17 -8.63 -11.06
CA ILE A 295 -18.45 -7.97 -10.74
C ILE A 295 -18.66 -6.76 -11.65
N SER A 296 -17.65 -5.91 -11.86
CA SER A 296 -17.74 -4.75 -12.76
C SER A 296 -18.09 -5.16 -14.19
N ILE A 297 -17.41 -6.20 -14.69
CA ILE A 297 -17.66 -6.73 -16.03
C ILE A 297 -19.10 -7.26 -16.14
N GLY A 298 -19.57 -8.00 -15.13
CA GLY A 298 -20.95 -8.48 -15.08
C GLY A 298 -21.97 -7.34 -15.10
N ILE A 299 -21.78 -6.30 -14.29
CA ILE A 299 -22.64 -5.11 -14.27
C ILE A 299 -22.62 -4.41 -15.64
N TYR A 300 -21.44 -4.23 -16.24
CA TYR A 300 -21.28 -3.59 -17.55
C TYR A 300 -21.99 -4.35 -18.67
N GLN A 301 -21.95 -5.68 -18.65
CA GLN A 301 -22.66 -6.52 -19.62
C GLN A 301 -24.18 -6.40 -19.45
N LEU A 302 -24.67 -6.37 -18.21
CA LEU A 302 -26.09 -6.20 -17.89
C LEU A 302 -26.62 -4.80 -18.25
N SER A 303 -25.78 -3.75 -18.16
CA SER A 303 -26.15 -2.38 -18.50
C SER A 303 -26.09 -2.06 -20.00
N GLY A 304 -25.81 -3.03 -20.88
CA GLY A 304 -25.66 -2.80 -22.33
C GLY A 304 -24.38 -2.02 -22.70
N GLY A 305 -23.49 -1.82 -21.73
CA GLY A 305 -22.26 -1.06 -21.88
C GLY A 305 -22.37 0.43 -21.57
N ASP A 306 -23.47 0.85 -20.93
CA ASP A 306 -23.63 2.23 -20.47
C ASP A 306 -22.86 2.45 -19.14
N GLY A 307 -22.12 3.56 -19.06
CA GLY A 307 -21.55 4.08 -17.80
C GLY A 307 -20.08 3.76 -17.49
N LEU A 308 -19.46 2.75 -18.11
CA LEU A 308 -18.04 2.39 -17.88
C LEU A 308 -17.31 2.13 -19.20
N ASN A 309 -16.44 3.03 -19.63
CA ASN A 309 -15.56 2.76 -20.78
C ASN A 309 -14.26 2.14 -20.25
N PHE A 310 -14.15 0.82 -20.35
CA PHE A 310 -12.90 0.10 -20.06
C PHE A 310 -11.87 0.32 -21.17
#